data_AF-V4XGJ1-F1
#
_entry.id   AF-V4XGJ1-F1
#
_cell.length_a   1.000
_cell.length_b   1.000
_cell.length_c   1.000
_cell.angle_alpha   90.00
_cell.angle_beta   90.00
_cell.angle_gamma   90.00
#
_symmetry.space_group_name_H-M   'P 1'
#
loop_
_entity.id
_entity.type
_entity.pdbx_description
1 polymer ?
#
loop_
_entity_poly.entity_id
_entity_poly.type
_entity_poly.pdbx_seq_one_letter_code
_entity_poly.pdbx_strand_id
1 'polypeptide(L)' 'MREAFDGVAPVTDLGRATDEAALSLDVDGTAVVLDAAAVRERRDVVARSLD' A
#
# COMPACT_ATOMS: atom_id res chain seq x y z
N MET A 1 -10.22 12.16 -13.91
CA MET A 1 -9.55 11.17 -13.02
C MET A 1 -8.54 11.80 -12.07
N ARG A 2 -7.88 12.93 -12.40
CA ARG A 2 -6.92 13.58 -11.47
C ARG A 2 -7.56 14.21 -10.21
N GLU A 3 -8.82 14.64 -10.26
CA GLU A 3 -9.50 15.22 -9.08
C GLU A 3 -9.73 14.23 -7.94
N ALA A 4 -9.83 12.91 -8.22
CA ALA A 4 -10.04 11.91 -7.18
C ALA A 4 -8.80 11.68 -6.28
N PHE A 5 -7.65 12.23 -6.66
CA PHE A 5 -6.38 12.09 -5.95
C PHE A 5 -5.85 13.44 -5.45
N ASP A 6 -6.66 14.50 -5.49
CA ASP A 6 -6.29 15.81 -4.98
C ASP A 6 -6.21 15.73 -3.44
N GLY A 7 -5.02 15.96 -2.88
CA GLY A 7 -4.72 15.75 -1.46
C GLY A 7 -4.05 14.40 -1.11
N VAL A 8 -3.83 13.53 -2.09
CA VAL A 8 -2.99 12.34 -1.90
C VAL A 8 -1.54 12.74 -2.09
N ALA A 9 -0.75 12.67 -1.01
CA ALA A 9 0.68 12.94 -1.07
C ALA A 9 1.35 12.03 -2.12
N PRO A 10 2.22 12.58 -2.99
CA PRO A 10 2.91 11.78 -3.98
C PRO A 10 3.84 10.78 -3.28
N VAL A 11 3.61 9.49 -3.50
CA VAL A 11 4.45 8.42 -2.93
C VAL A 11 5.76 8.41 -3.71
N THR A 12 6.82 8.94 -3.11
CA THR A 12 8.16 9.04 -3.72
C THR A 12 9.01 7.80 -3.47
N ASP A 13 8.74 7.07 -2.38
CA ASP A 13 9.35 5.78 -2.08
C ASP A 13 8.28 4.85 -1.52
N LEU A 14 8.10 3.68 -2.15
CA LEU A 14 7.12 2.67 -1.70
C LEU A 14 7.73 1.70 -0.68
N GLY A 15 9.02 1.82 -0.38
CA GLY A 15 9.75 0.85 0.43
C GLY A 15 10.30 -0.31 -0.40
N ARG A 16 11.04 -1.20 0.28
CA ARG A 16 11.75 -2.33 -0.32
C ARG A 16 11.13 -3.65 0.16
N ALA A 17 10.93 -4.60 -0.76
CA ALA A 17 10.62 -5.96 -0.38
C ALA A 17 11.79 -6.54 0.44
N THR A 18 11.51 -6.94 1.68
CA THR A 18 12.45 -7.66 2.54
C THR A 18 12.17 -9.16 2.46
N ASP A 19 13.08 -9.99 2.98
CA ASP A 19 12.84 -11.44 3.14
C ASP A 19 11.89 -11.75 4.31
N GLU A 20 11.41 -10.71 4.99
CA GLU A 20 10.43 -10.81 6.06
C GLU A 20 9.04 -10.91 5.42
N ALA A 21 8.13 -11.67 6.03
CA ALA A 21 6.76 -11.84 5.53
C ALA A 21 5.88 -10.60 5.80
N ALA A 22 6.42 -9.39 5.60
CA ALA A 22 5.78 -8.12 5.84
C ALA A 22 6.17 -7.09 4.75
N LEU A 23 5.21 -6.28 4.35
CA LEU A 23 5.41 -5.10 3.53
C LEU A 23 5.60 -3.89 4.45
N SER A 24 6.72 -3.19 4.31
CA SER A 24 6.98 -1.93 5.00
C SER A 24 6.90 -0.77 4.00
N LEU A 25 6.05 0.22 4.30
CA LEU A 25 5.84 1.43 3.51
C LEU A 25 6.21 2.63 4.39
N ASP A 26 6.86 3.64 3.80
CA ASP A 26 6.98 4.97 4.41
C ASP A 26 6.10 5.94 3.62
N VAL A 27 5.17 6.59 4.31
CA VAL A 27 4.27 7.58 3.70
C VAL A 27 4.35 8.85 4.53
N ASP A 28 4.98 9.89 3.99
CA ASP A 28 5.23 11.16 4.68
C ASP A 28 5.85 10.98 6.09
N GLY A 29 6.80 10.06 6.23
CA GLY A 29 7.44 9.74 7.52
C GLY A 29 6.60 8.87 8.45
N THR A 30 5.45 8.38 7.99
CA THR A 30 4.65 7.38 8.70
C THR A 30 5.02 5.99 8.20
N ALA A 31 5.63 5.19 9.09
CA ALA A 31 5.91 3.80 8.82
C ALA A 31 4.63 2.96 8.94
N VAL A 32 4.24 2.32 7.84
CA VAL A 32 3.13 1.35 7.79
C VAL A 32 3.72 -0.03 7.56
N VAL A 33 3.48 -0.96 8.49
CA VAL A 33 3.92 -2.36 8.37
C VAL A 33 2.69 -3.24 8.23
N LEU A 34 2.61 -3.97 7.12
CA LEU A 34 1.52 -4.90 6.83
C LEU A 34 2.07 -6.32 6.74
N ASP A 35 1.53 -7.24 7.53
CA ASP A 35 1.89 -8.65 7.39
C ASP A 35 1.28 -9.29 6.13
N ALA A 36 1.75 -10.50 5.80
CA ALA A 36 1.26 -11.24 4.65
C ALA A 36 -0.25 -11.53 4.67
N ALA A 37 -0.90 -11.63 5.84
CA ALA A 37 -2.34 -11.85 5.92
C ALA A 37 -3.10 -10.56 5.54
N ALA A 38 -2.68 -9.43 6.09
CA ALA A 38 -3.21 -8.10 5.81
C ALA A 38 -3.00 -7.69 4.34
N VAL A 39 -1.91 -8.13 3.70
CA VAL A 39 -1.68 -7.94 2.26
C VAL A 39 -2.62 -8.80 1.41
N ARG A 40 -2.85 -10.06 1.79
CA ARG A 40 -3.80 -10.94 1.06
C ARG A 40 -5.21 -10.39 1.09
N GLU A 41 -5.68 -9.97 2.26
CA GLU A 41 -7.01 -9.37 2.41
C GLU A 41 -7.20 -8.14 1.50
N ARG A 42 -6.21 -7.25 1.44
CA ARG A 42 -6.25 -6.08 0.55
C ARG A 42 -6.25 -6.46 -0.92
N ARG A 43 -5.49 -7.50 -1.31
CA ARG A 43 -5.51 -8.00 -2.70
C ARG A 43 -6.89 -8.53 -3.10
N ASP A 44 -7.58 -9.20 -2.18
CA ASP A 44 -8.92 -9.73 -2.45
C ASP A 44 -9.94 -8.59 -2.65
N VAL A 45 -9.83 -7.51 -1.86
CA VAL A 45 -10.66 -6.30 -2.03
C VAL A 45 -10.41 -5.64 -3.39
N VAL A 46 -9.15 -5.48 -3.80
CA VAL A 46 -8.81 -4.92 -5.11
C VAL A 46 -9.32 -5.79 -6.25
N ALA A 47 -9.11 -7.11 -6.19
CA ALA A 47 -9.59 -8.03 -7.20
C ALA A 47 -11.11 -7.94 -7.38
N ARG A 48 -11.85 -7.86 -6.28
CA ARG A 48 -13.31 -7.73 -6.29
C ARG A 48 -13.80 -6.38 -6.82
N SER A 49 -13.00 -5.32 -6.68
CA SER A 49 -13.36 -3.97 -7.12
C SER A 49 -13.05 -3.71 -8.60
N LEU A 50 -12.31 -4.61 -9.24
CA LEU A 50 -11.91 -4.55 -10.65
C LEU A 50 -12.74 -5.46 -11.56
N ASP A 51 -13.61 -6.29 -10.99
CA ASP A 51 -14.73 -6.96 -11.69
C ASP A 51 -15.92 -6.00 -11.83
#